data_AF-A0A497NS48-F1
#
_entry.id   AF-A0A497NS48-F1
#
_cell.length_a   1.000
_cell.length_b   1.000
_cell.length_c   1.000
_cell.angle_alpha   90.00
_cell.angle_beta   90.00
_cell.angle_gamma   90.00
#
_symmetry.space_group_name_H-M   'P 1'
#
loop_
_entity.id
_entity.type
_entity.pdbx_description
1 polymer ?
#
loop_
_entity_poly.entity_id
_entity_poly.type
_entity_poly.pdbx_seq_one_letter_code
_entity_poly.pdbx_strand_id
1 'polypeptide(L)'
;MKVNKDSSLREKVEGEFEEQKTGIIKLIKTLMESFLRSNSNYGAITDIQTDINRIYTLVKRYIEEKKVNVYVLKMGNRILLSRTDETFDDLYKVIRQHSKLQVKRDIMEIWDDSDNKILHLLVLPVRKHFPIKYNNSRQKAQIIRELSLYDFPG
;
A
#
# COMPACT_ATOMS: atom_id res chain seq x y z
N MET A 1 -21.70 -25.08 -30.43
CA MET A 1 -20.25 -25.23 -30.66
C MET A 1 -19.55 -23.87 -30.47
N LYS A 2 -18.43 -23.88 -29.73
CA LYS A 2 -17.27 -22.94 -29.66
C LYS A 2 -17.42 -21.48 -29.18
N VAL A 3 -17.15 -21.32 -27.88
CA VAL A 3 -16.21 -20.44 -27.12
C VAL A 3 -15.31 -19.42 -27.88
N ASN A 4 -15.25 -18.18 -27.37
CA ASN A 4 -14.01 -17.48 -26.92
C ASN A 4 -14.37 -16.32 -25.95
N LYS A 5 -14.08 -16.44 -24.66
CA LYS A 5 -12.91 -15.87 -23.93
C LYS A 5 -12.79 -14.34 -24.06
N ASP A 6 -13.21 -13.65 -23.01
CA ASP A 6 -12.34 -12.61 -22.47
C ASP A 6 -12.28 -12.69 -20.95
N SER A 7 -11.06 -12.69 -20.45
CA SER A 7 -10.67 -12.96 -19.08
C SER A 7 -10.03 -11.70 -18.51
N SER A 8 -10.61 -11.14 -17.45
CA SER A 8 -9.87 -10.24 -16.56
C SER A 8 -10.25 -10.55 -15.10
N LEU A 9 -9.42 -11.43 -14.54
CA LEU A 9 -8.97 -11.50 -13.15
C LEU A 9 -9.95 -10.93 -12.10
N ARG A 10 -10.81 -11.82 -11.62
CA ARG A 10 -11.38 -11.72 -10.29
C ARG A 10 -10.26 -11.85 -9.26
N GLU A 11 -10.08 -10.85 -8.42
CA GLU A 11 -9.56 -11.08 -7.07
C GLU A 11 -10.26 -10.12 -6.11
N LYS A 12 -11.49 -10.51 -5.75
CA LYS A 12 -12.22 -10.00 -4.58
C LYS A 12 -12.03 -11.06 -3.51
N VAL A 13 -11.14 -10.81 -2.55
CA VAL A 13 -11.10 -11.61 -1.32
C VAL A 13 -11.87 -10.81 -0.29
N GLU A 14 -13.19 -11.01 -0.27
CA GLU A 14 -14.07 -10.56 0.80
C GLU A 14 -14.24 -11.73 1.78
N GLY A 15 -13.82 -11.54 3.03
CA GLY A 15 -14.12 -12.45 4.12
C GLY A 15 -14.60 -11.65 5.31
N GLU A 16 -15.90 -11.72 5.60
CA GLU A 16 -16.46 -11.29 6.88
C GLU A 16 -16.20 -12.40 7.93
N PHE A 17 -15.57 -12.05 9.05
CA PHE A 17 -15.38 -12.99 10.16
C PHE A 17 -15.54 -12.26 11.51
N GLU A 18 -16.30 -12.89 12.41
CA GLU A 18 -16.59 -12.38 13.76
C GLU A 18 -15.31 -12.34 14.64
N GLU A 19 -15.07 -11.18 15.24
CA GLU A 19 -13.81 -10.84 15.92
C GLU A 19 -13.71 -11.41 17.34
N GLN A 20 -13.09 -12.59 17.50
CA GLN A 20 -12.37 -12.92 18.74
C GLN A 20 -10.90 -12.48 18.61
N LYS A 21 -10.23 -12.07 19.70
CA LYS A 21 -8.82 -11.59 19.68
C LYS A 21 -7.86 -12.52 18.91
N THR A 22 -8.10 -13.84 18.99
CA THR A 22 -7.35 -14.88 18.26
C THR A 22 -7.61 -14.85 16.75
N GLY A 23 -8.84 -14.49 16.33
CA GLY A 23 -9.26 -14.40 14.93
C GLY A 23 -8.52 -13.31 14.16
N ILE A 24 -8.42 -12.10 14.72
CA ILE A 24 -7.71 -10.99 14.07
C ILE A 24 -6.22 -11.31 13.86
N ILE A 25 -5.55 -11.86 14.87
CA ILE A 25 -4.13 -12.22 14.76
C ILE A 25 -3.92 -13.25 13.63
N LYS A 26 -4.78 -14.29 13.60
CA LYS A 26 -4.74 -15.31 12.54
C LYS A 26 -5.00 -14.69 11.17
N LEU A 27 -5.97 -13.78 11.06
CA LEU A 27 -6.29 -13.07 9.83
C LEU A 27 -5.08 -12.26 9.32
N ILE A 28 -4.45 -11.45 10.18
CA ILE A 28 -3.27 -10.66 9.79
C ILE A 28 -2.14 -11.58 9.34
N LYS A 29 -1.90 -12.67 10.05
CA LYS A 29 -0.92 -13.68 9.63
C LYS A 29 -1.24 -14.22 8.23
N THR A 30 -2.48 -14.62 7.97
CA THR A 30 -2.90 -15.14 6.65
C THR A 30 -2.76 -14.10 5.55
N LEU A 31 -3.16 -12.85 5.79
CA LEU A 31 -3.03 -11.76 4.82
C LEU A 31 -1.55 -11.47 4.50
N MET A 32 -0.69 -11.42 5.51
CA MET A 32 0.75 -11.21 5.32
C MET A 32 1.40 -12.38 4.57
N GLU A 33 1.08 -13.63 4.93
CA GLU A 33 1.58 -14.82 4.24
C GLU A 33 1.09 -14.89 2.77
N SER A 34 -0.13 -14.43 2.51
CA SER A 34 -0.66 -14.29 1.15
C SER A 34 0.14 -13.24 0.36
N PHE A 35 0.33 -12.05 0.93
CA PHE A 35 1.10 -10.98 0.30
C PHE A 35 2.54 -11.41 -0.01
N LEU A 36 3.21 -12.06 0.94
CA LEU A 36 4.60 -12.52 0.78
C LEU A 36 4.75 -13.60 -0.30
N ARG A 37 3.74 -14.46 -0.49
CA ARG A 37 3.70 -15.46 -1.57
C ARG A 37 3.29 -14.88 -2.92
N SER A 38 2.68 -13.71 -2.94
CA SER A 38 2.30 -13.05 -4.20
C SER A 38 3.53 -12.57 -4.97
N ASN A 39 3.38 -12.37 -6.28
CA ASN A 39 4.42 -11.74 -7.12
C ASN A 39 4.33 -10.20 -7.11
N SER A 40 3.43 -9.60 -6.32
CA SER A 40 3.22 -8.15 -6.29
C SER A 40 4.14 -7.45 -5.29
N ASN A 41 4.82 -6.37 -5.71
CA ASN A 41 5.59 -5.55 -4.76
C ASN A 41 4.71 -4.72 -3.82
N TYR A 42 3.41 -4.64 -4.07
CA TYR A 42 2.47 -3.78 -3.35
C TYR A 42 1.28 -4.58 -2.82
N GLY A 43 0.84 -4.24 -1.62
CA GLY A 43 -0.34 -4.80 -0.99
C GLY A 43 -1.11 -3.74 -0.21
N ALA A 44 -2.38 -4.01 0.05
CA ALA A 44 -3.19 -3.17 0.92
C ALA A 44 -4.13 -4.03 1.76
N ILE A 45 -4.25 -3.69 3.04
CA ILE A 45 -5.31 -4.16 3.92
C ILE A 45 -6.29 -2.99 4.03
N THR A 46 -7.49 -3.19 3.49
CA THR A 46 -8.57 -2.19 3.43
C THR A 46 -9.78 -2.65 4.24
N ASP A 47 -10.82 -1.80 4.28
CA ASP A 47 -12.13 -2.14 4.85
C ASP A 47 -12.06 -2.62 6.30
N ILE A 48 -11.11 -2.05 7.05
CA ILE A 48 -10.87 -2.39 8.45
C ILE A 48 -12.04 -1.86 9.27
N GLN A 49 -12.87 -2.75 9.81
CA GLN A 49 -14.02 -2.37 10.66
C GLN A 49 -13.64 -2.24 12.14
N THR A 50 -12.41 -2.63 12.49
CA THR A 50 -11.87 -2.64 13.86
C THR A 50 -10.85 -1.52 14.06
N ASP A 51 -10.20 -1.47 15.22
CA ASP A 51 -9.17 -0.47 15.49
C ASP A 51 -7.96 -0.62 14.55
N ILE A 52 -7.83 0.32 13.61
CA ILE A 52 -6.71 0.34 12.65
C ILE A 52 -5.35 0.43 13.34
N ASN A 53 -5.22 1.11 14.48
CA ASN A 53 -3.94 1.20 15.19
C ASN A 53 -3.52 -0.18 15.71
N ARG A 54 -4.50 -0.96 16.20
CA ARG A 54 -4.29 -2.35 16.58
C ARG A 54 -3.86 -3.20 15.39
N ILE A 55 -4.53 -3.08 14.23
CA ILE A 55 -4.13 -3.82 13.03
C ILE A 55 -2.72 -3.43 12.57
N TYR A 56 -2.42 -2.14 12.51
CA TYR A 56 -1.11 -1.63 12.12
C TYR A 56 0.00 -2.16 13.03
N THR A 57 -0.25 -2.20 14.34
CA THR A 57 0.69 -2.77 15.33
C THR A 57 0.91 -4.26 15.10
N LEU A 58 -0.15 -5.02 14.82
CA LEU A 58 -0.04 -6.45 14.53
C LEU A 58 0.75 -6.73 13.25
N VAL A 59 0.55 -5.91 12.21
CA VAL A 59 1.31 -6.01 10.96
C VAL A 59 2.79 -5.70 11.20
N LYS A 60 3.11 -4.60 11.90
CA LYS A 60 4.49 -4.26 12.27
C LYS A 60 5.17 -5.38 13.05
N ARG A 61 4.49 -5.89 14.08
CA ARG A 61 4.99 -7.00 14.89
C ARG A 61 5.26 -8.24 14.05
N TYR A 62 4.37 -8.59 13.11
CA TYR A 62 4.61 -9.70 12.19
C TYR A 62 5.87 -9.49 11.36
N ILE A 63 6.05 -8.28 10.81
CA ILE A 63 7.22 -7.92 9.99
C ILE A 63 8.52 -8.08 10.78
N GLU A 64 8.55 -7.57 12.02
CA GLU A 64 9.69 -7.65 12.93
C GLU A 64 10.00 -9.09 13.35
N GLU A 65 9.00 -9.85 13.80
CA GLU A 65 9.17 -11.25 14.25
C GLU A 65 9.63 -12.17 13.12
N LYS A 66 9.13 -11.95 11.90
CA LYS A 66 9.49 -12.75 10.72
C LYS A 66 10.71 -12.21 9.97
N LYS A 67 11.24 -11.05 10.36
CA LYS A 67 12.36 -10.37 9.71
C LYS A 67 12.18 -10.24 8.20
N VAL A 68 10.97 -9.91 7.76
CA VAL A 68 10.65 -9.74 6.33
C VAL A 68 10.89 -8.31 5.90
N ASN A 69 11.43 -8.12 4.70
CA ASN A 69 11.70 -6.79 4.14
C ASN A 69 10.41 -6.21 3.51
N VAL A 70 9.50 -5.78 4.37
CA VAL A 70 8.24 -5.12 3.99
C VAL A 70 8.14 -3.82 4.78
N TYR A 71 7.87 -2.73 4.08
CA TYR A 71 7.52 -1.47 4.72
C TYR A 71 6.01 -1.32 4.81
N VAL A 72 5.55 -0.77 5.92
CA VAL A 72 4.13 -0.62 6.21
C VAL A 72 3.78 0.84 6.48
N LEU A 73 2.81 1.34 5.73
CA LEU A 73 2.28 2.69 5.87
C LEU A 73 0.80 2.61 6.24
N LYS A 74 0.42 3.23 7.36
CA LYS A 74 -1.00 3.46 7.66
C LYS A 74 -1.47 4.68 6.87
N MET A 75 -2.71 4.72 6.40
CA MET A 75 -3.29 5.90 5.74
C MET A 75 -4.80 5.83 5.82
N GLY A 76 -5.44 6.81 6.46
CA GLY A 76 -6.88 6.78 6.71
C GLY A 76 -7.28 5.48 7.41
N ASN A 77 -8.20 4.71 6.78
CA ASN A 77 -8.62 3.38 7.24
C ASN A 77 -7.94 2.22 6.48
N ARG A 78 -6.70 2.40 6.05
CA ARG A 78 -5.95 1.44 5.23
C ARG A 78 -4.54 1.24 5.75
N ILE A 79 -4.00 0.06 5.47
CA ILE A 79 -2.60 -0.26 5.69
C ILE A 79 -2.00 -0.69 4.36
N LEU A 80 -1.02 0.05 3.88
CA LEU A 80 -0.32 -0.18 2.63
C LEU A 80 1.00 -0.92 2.91
N LEU A 81 1.35 -1.85 2.04
CA LEU A 81 2.53 -2.69 2.12
C LEU A 81 3.40 -2.49 0.89
N SER A 82 4.71 -2.37 1.09
CA SER A 82 5.68 -2.21 0.01
C SER A 82 6.91 -3.10 0.22
N ARG A 83 7.22 -3.92 -0.78
CA ARG A 83 8.48 -4.68 -0.86
C ARG A 83 9.55 -3.95 -1.68
N THR A 84 9.20 -2.88 -2.38
CA THR A 84 10.12 -2.21 -3.31
C THR A 84 11.42 -1.82 -2.60
N ASP A 85 12.55 -2.30 -3.09
CA ASP A 85 13.88 -1.88 -2.63
C ASP A 85 14.89 -1.96 -3.78
N GLU A 86 15.13 -3.14 -4.33
CA GLU A 86 16.13 -3.40 -5.36
C GLU A 86 15.81 -2.66 -6.66
N THR A 87 14.51 -2.56 -7.01
CA THR A 87 14.03 -1.90 -8.22
C THR A 87 13.66 -0.42 -8.01
N PHE A 88 13.93 0.13 -6.82
CA PHE A 88 13.48 1.47 -6.47
C PHE A 88 14.05 2.55 -7.40
N ASP A 89 15.35 2.50 -7.72
CA ASP A 89 15.99 3.58 -8.48
C ASP A 89 15.48 3.66 -9.92
N ASP A 90 15.27 2.51 -10.56
CA ASP A 90 14.73 2.46 -11.92
C ASP A 90 13.26 2.89 -11.94
N LEU A 91 12.48 2.42 -10.97
CA LEU A 91 11.12 2.89 -10.76
C LEU A 91 11.07 4.41 -10.54
N TYR A 92 11.97 4.95 -9.73
CA TYR A 92 12.03 6.38 -9.43
C TYR A 92 12.33 7.20 -10.68
N LYS A 93 13.25 6.75 -11.54
CA LYS A 93 13.52 7.39 -12.85
C LYS A 93 12.27 7.43 -13.71
N VAL A 94 11.54 6.31 -13.82
CA VAL A 94 10.31 6.23 -14.62
C VAL A 94 9.24 7.19 -14.08
N ILE A 95 9.00 7.20 -12.77
CA ILE A 95 8.04 8.13 -12.14
C ILE A 95 8.42 9.58 -12.43
N ARG A 96 9.70 9.95 -12.32
CA ARG A 96 10.15 11.31 -12.62
C ARG A 96 9.97 11.73 -14.07
N GLN A 97 9.97 10.79 -15.01
CA GLN A 97 9.77 11.05 -16.44
C GLN A 97 8.30 11.22 -16.79
N HIS A 98 7.40 10.50 -16.11
CA HIS A 98 5.99 10.39 -16.50
C HIS A 98 5.00 11.02 -15.52
N SER A 99 5.47 11.48 -14.35
CA SER A 99 4.62 12.05 -13.31
C SER A 99 5.05 13.47 -12.94
N LYS A 100 4.13 14.24 -12.34
CA LYS A 100 4.38 15.60 -11.87
C LYS A 100 4.54 15.64 -10.36
N LEU A 101 5.67 16.12 -9.86
CA LEU A 101 5.89 16.32 -8.42
C LEU A 101 4.83 17.27 -7.85
N GLN A 102 4.08 16.80 -6.86
CA GLN A 102 3.05 17.59 -6.17
C GLN A 102 3.55 18.12 -4.83
N VAL A 103 4.25 17.27 -4.08
CA VAL A 103 4.74 17.58 -2.74
C VAL A 103 6.13 16.98 -2.56
N LYS A 104 7.02 17.75 -1.96
CA LYS A 104 8.31 17.29 -1.45
C LYS A 104 8.47 17.78 -0.02
N ARG A 105 8.58 16.86 0.92
CA ARG A 105 8.71 17.18 2.35
C ARG A 105 9.68 16.21 2.99
N ASP A 106 10.74 16.76 3.58
CA ASP A 106 11.79 16.01 4.28
C ASP A 106 12.31 14.82 3.47
N ILE A 107 11.88 13.62 3.84
CA ILE A 107 12.31 12.34 3.28
C ILE A 107 11.33 11.76 2.25
N MET A 108 10.26 12.50 1.93
CA MET A 108 9.17 12.03 1.08
C MET A 108 8.95 12.89 -0.16
N GLU A 109 8.51 12.22 -1.21
CA GLU A 109 7.98 12.86 -2.41
C GLU A 109 6.64 12.23 -2.83
N ILE A 110 5.70 13.07 -3.26
CA ILE A 110 4.43 12.64 -3.85
C ILE A 110 4.40 13.12 -5.30
N TRP A 111 4.35 12.18 -6.23
CA TRP A 111 4.28 12.44 -7.67
C TRP A 111 2.92 12.01 -8.21
N ASP A 112 2.34 12.82 -9.09
CA ASP A 112 1.03 12.58 -9.71
C ASP A 112 1.20 12.12 -11.16
N ASP A 113 0.85 10.86 -11.41
CA ASP A 113 0.56 10.35 -12.74
C ASP A 113 -0.94 10.54 -12.99
N SER A 114 -1.27 11.68 -13.61
CA SER A 114 -2.65 12.05 -13.89
C SER A 114 -3.33 11.15 -14.92
N ASP A 115 -2.54 10.58 -15.82
CA ASP A 115 -3.05 9.79 -16.95
C ASP A 115 -3.53 8.44 -16.45
N ASN A 116 -2.78 7.82 -15.52
CA ASN A 116 -3.14 6.56 -14.87
C ASN A 116 -3.94 6.75 -13.57
N LYS A 117 -4.11 8.00 -13.12
CA LYS A 117 -4.74 8.38 -11.84
C LYS A 117 -4.09 7.72 -10.63
N ILE A 118 -2.75 7.80 -10.57
CA ILE A 118 -1.93 7.24 -9.50
C ILE A 118 -1.13 8.35 -8.84
N LEU A 119 -1.19 8.42 -7.52
CA LEU A 119 -0.21 9.13 -6.72
C LEU A 119 0.89 8.15 -6.32
N HIS A 120 2.12 8.45 -6.72
CA HIS A 120 3.31 7.74 -6.31
C HIS A 120 3.88 8.41 -5.07
N LEU A 121 3.71 7.77 -3.92
CA LEU A 121 4.40 8.16 -2.70
C LEU A 121 5.74 7.44 -2.63
N LEU A 122 6.81 8.21 -2.45
CA LEU A 122 8.18 7.74 -2.33
C LEU A 122 8.74 8.14 -0.97
N VAL A 123 9.34 7.19 -0.26
CA VAL A 123 10.07 7.42 0.99
C VAL A 123 11.53 7.13 0.71
N LEU A 124 12.32 8.19 0.49
CA LEU A 124 13.64 8.10 -0.13
C LEU A 124 14.68 7.33 0.72
N PRO A 125 14.83 7.57 2.04
CA PRO A 125 15.90 6.93 2.83
C PRO A 125 15.76 5.41 2.91
N VAL A 126 14.52 4.92 2.94
CA VAL A 126 14.21 3.48 2.99
C VAL A 126 13.94 2.89 1.60
N ARG A 127 14.03 3.72 0.54
CA ARG A 127 13.83 3.35 -0.87
C ARG A 127 12.51 2.61 -1.08
N LYS A 128 11.43 3.11 -0.47
CA LYS A 128 10.09 2.50 -0.53
C LYS A 128 9.14 3.32 -1.38
N HIS A 129 8.31 2.62 -2.14
CA HIS A 129 7.29 3.21 -3.01
C HIS A 129 5.90 2.66 -2.68
N PHE A 130 4.91 3.54 -2.69
CA PHE A 130 3.49 3.22 -2.52
C PHE A 130 2.67 3.85 -3.66
N PRO A 131 2.15 3.06 -4.62
CA PRO A 131 1.23 3.55 -5.62
C PRO A 131 -0.19 3.62 -5.04
N ILE A 132 -0.81 4.79 -5.13
CA ILE A 132 -2.13 5.04 -4.54
C ILE A 132 -3.07 5.56 -5.64
N LYS A 133 -4.03 4.72 -6.04
CA LYS A 133 -5.04 5.09 -7.04
C LYS A 133 -6.04 6.11 -6.47
N TYR A 134 -6.46 7.03 -7.32
CA TYR A 134 -7.56 7.95 -7.05
C TYR A 134 -8.57 7.97 -8.20
N ASN A 135 -9.82 8.30 -7.89
CA ASN A 135 -10.90 8.29 -8.87
C ASN A 135 -11.18 9.69 -9.44
N ASN A 136 -10.97 10.72 -8.63
CA ASN A 136 -11.25 12.12 -8.98
C ASN A 136 -10.32 13.08 -8.22
N SER A 137 -10.33 14.35 -8.65
CA SER A 137 -9.46 15.41 -8.10
C SER A 137 -9.72 15.68 -6.62
N ARG A 138 -10.95 15.52 -6.13
CA ARG A 138 -11.28 15.69 -4.71
C ARG A 138 -10.59 14.62 -3.86
N GLN A 139 -10.70 13.36 -4.27
CA GLN A 139 -10.04 12.24 -3.59
C GLN A 139 -8.51 12.38 -3.67
N LYS A 140 -7.97 12.78 -4.82
CA LYS A 140 -6.54 13.08 -4.98
C LYS A 140 -6.05 14.09 -3.95
N ALA A 141 -6.74 15.23 -3.84
CA ALA A 141 -6.41 16.28 -2.90
C ALA A 141 -6.54 15.85 -1.44
N GLN A 142 -7.47 14.92 -1.13
CA GLN A 142 -7.58 14.33 0.20
C GLN A 142 -6.39 13.42 0.51
N ILE A 143 -6.03 12.51 -0.39
CA ILE A 143 -4.87 11.62 -0.22
C ILE A 143 -3.59 12.43 -0.01
N ILE A 144 -3.34 13.45 -0.85
CA ILE A 144 -2.16 14.31 -0.71
C ILE A 144 -2.13 14.96 0.68
N ARG A 145 -3.27 15.47 1.17
CA ARG A 145 -3.37 16.06 2.51
C ARG A 145 -3.07 15.05 3.61
N GLU A 146 -3.67 13.86 3.56
CA GLU A 146 -3.43 12.80 4.55
C GLU A 146 -1.96 12.38 4.61
N LEU A 147 -1.33 12.19 3.44
CA LEU A 147 0.09 11.84 3.36
C LEU A 147 1.02 12.98 3.79
N SER A 148 0.64 14.23 3.50
CA SER A 148 1.45 15.40 3.87
C SER A 148 1.45 15.66 5.38
N LEU A 149 0.47 15.13 6.11
CA LEU A 149 0.37 15.23 7.57
C LEU A 149 1.06 14.07 8.31
N TYR A 150 1.61 13.08 7.59
CA TYR A 150 2.35 12.00 8.23
C TYR A 150 3.69 12.50 8.75
N ASP A 151 3.88 12.37 10.06
CA ASP A 151 5.21 12.38 10.66
C ASP A 151 5.78 10.96 10.56
N PHE A 152 6.84 10.80 9.77
CA PHE A 152 7.58 9.56 9.70
C PHE A 152 8.54 9.56 10.88
N PRO A 153 8.39 8.67 11.88
CA PRO A 153 9.43 8.51 12.89
C PRO A 153 10.71 8.08 12.16
N GLY A 154 11.76 8.90 12.31
CA GLY A 154 13.10 8.61 11.80
C GLY A 154 13.74 7.42 12.49
#